data_AF-A0A9E5UP68-F1
#
_entry.id   AF-A0A9E5UP68-F1
#
_cell.length_a   1.000
_cell.length_b   1.000
_cell.length_c   1.000
_cell.angle_alpha   90.00
_cell.angle_beta   90.00
_cell.angle_gamma   90.00
#
_symmetry.space_group_name_H-M   'P 1'
#
loop_
_entity.id
_entity.type
_entity.pdbx_description
1 polymer ?
#
loop_
_entity_poly.entity_id
_entity_poly.type
_entity_poly.pdbx_seq_one_letter_code
_entity_poly.pdbx_strand_id
1 'polypeptide(L)'
;MTGQAMVFKQMLTGVSELLGMAHWMAITTQDPEYIYYFGPFLTEAEADSYRQGYVSDLEAEGAKVIDVKIQQRRKPDVLTQDLATLTPKS
;
A
#
# COMPACT_ATOMS: atom_id res chain seq x y z
N MET A 1 6.12 6.65 26.54
CA MET A 1 5.41 7.85 26.02
C MET A 1 4.79 7.50 24.67
N THR A 2 3.82 6.57 24.63
CA THR A 2 3.51 5.88 23.35
C THR A 2 2.01 5.80 23.03
N GLY A 3 1.12 5.91 24.02
CA GLY A 3 -0.33 5.77 23.81
C GLY A 3 -0.99 6.95 23.10
N GLN A 4 -0.73 8.20 23.54
CA GLN A 4 -1.42 9.38 22.98
C GLN A 4 -0.99 9.69 21.54
N ALA A 5 0.29 9.56 21.22
CA ALA A 5 0.81 9.82 19.87
C ALA A 5 0.26 8.81 18.84
N MET A 6 0.08 7.55 19.23
CA MET A 6 -0.47 6.51 18.36
C MET A 6 -1.94 6.77 18.01
N VAL A 7 -2.75 7.16 19.00
CA VAL A 7 -4.16 7.53 18.79
C VAL A 7 -4.28 8.77 17.89
N PHE A 8 -3.44 9.79 18.12
CA PHE A 8 -3.44 11.00 17.31
C PHE A 8 -3.07 10.70 15.84
N LYS A 9 -2.03 9.88 15.63
CA LYS A 9 -1.64 9.42 14.30
C LYS A 9 -2.78 8.68 13.59
N GLN A 10 -3.46 7.76 14.28
CA GLN A 10 -4.60 7.02 13.71
C GLN A 10 -5.74 7.95 13.30
N MET A 11 -6.09 8.94 14.13
CA MET A 11 -7.11 9.93 13.79
C MET A 11 -6.72 10.75 12.54
N LEU A 12 -5.50 11.28 12.50
CA LEU A 12 -5.02 12.04 11.34
C LEU A 12 -4.99 11.21 10.07
N THR A 13 -4.60 9.94 10.19
CA THR A 13 -4.52 9.04 9.03
C THR A 13 -5.91 8.74 8.49
N GLY A 14 -6.90 8.49 9.36
CA GLY A 14 -8.29 8.31 8.95
C GLY A 14 -8.90 9.55 8.29
N VAL A 15 -8.59 10.75 8.78
CA VAL A 15 -9.02 12.01 8.14
C VAL A 15 -8.36 12.19 6.77
N SER A 16 -7.05 11.94 6.66
CA SER A 16 -6.32 12.00 5.39
C SER A 16 -6.85 10.99 4.37
N GLU A 17 -7.22 9.78 4.81
CA GLU A 17 -7.84 8.76 3.96
C GLU A 17 -9.21 9.25 3.42
N LEU A 18 -10.06 9.81 4.28
CA LEU A 18 -11.37 10.35 3.91
C LEU A 18 -11.25 11.51 2.88
N LEU A 19 -10.23 12.34 3.03
CA LEU A 19 -9.98 13.48 2.15
C LEU A 19 -9.20 13.10 0.87
N GLY A 20 -8.74 11.85 0.74
CA GLY A 20 -7.92 11.40 -0.39
C GLY A 20 -6.49 11.95 -0.39
N MET A 21 -6.00 12.38 0.77
CA MET A 21 -4.65 12.92 0.97
C MET A 21 -3.68 11.90 1.59
N ALA A 22 -4.15 10.68 1.85
CA ALA A 22 -3.29 9.60 2.29
C ALA A 22 -2.38 9.12 1.14
N HIS A 23 -1.19 8.66 1.52
CA HIS A 23 -0.28 7.99 0.62
C HIS A 23 -0.52 6.48 0.68
N TRP A 24 -0.55 5.85 -0.49
CA TRP A 24 -0.69 4.40 -0.64
C TRP A 24 0.48 3.86 -1.42
N MET A 25 1.04 2.76 -0.96
CA MET A 25 2.08 2.00 -1.65
C MET A 25 1.43 0.88 -2.44
N ALA A 26 1.60 0.87 -3.76
CA ALA A 26 1.22 -0.21 -4.65
C ALA A 26 2.47 -1.05 -4.97
N ILE A 27 2.47 -2.32 -4.60
CA ILE A 27 3.52 -3.29 -4.91
C ILE A 27 2.99 -4.25 -5.96
N THR A 28 3.62 -4.26 -7.12
CA THR A 28 3.30 -5.20 -8.20
C THR A 28 4.20 -6.41 -8.12
N THR A 29 3.60 -7.59 -8.17
CA THR A 29 4.26 -8.89 -8.10
C THR A 29 4.10 -9.64 -9.41
N GLN A 30 4.96 -10.63 -9.62
CA GLN A 30 4.93 -11.61 -10.70
C GLN A 30 5.02 -13.00 -10.07
N ASP A 31 4.38 -13.97 -10.74
CA ASP A 31 4.36 -15.38 -10.35
C ASP A 31 3.94 -15.62 -8.88
N PRO A 32 2.72 -15.22 -8.46
CA PRO A 32 1.58 -14.76 -9.27
C PRO A 32 1.50 -13.24 -9.51
N GLU A 33 0.75 -12.81 -10.53
CA GLU A 33 0.62 -11.39 -10.89
C GLU A 33 -0.47 -10.67 -10.09
N TYR A 34 -0.06 -9.98 -9.01
CA TYR A 34 -0.95 -9.15 -8.19
C TYR A 34 -0.39 -7.75 -7.97
N ILE A 35 -1.30 -6.80 -7.71
CA ILE A 35 -0.99 -5.51 -7.12
C ILE A 35 -1.51 -5.48 -5.68
N TYR A 36 -0.61 -5.27 -4.72
CA TYR A 36 -0.92 -5.11 -3.31
C TYR A 36 -0.86 -3.64 -2.92
N TYR A 37 -1.89 -3.14 -2.22
CA TYR A 37 -1.96 -1.77 -1.72
C TYR A 37 -1.78 -1.72 -0.20
N PHE A 38 -0.71 -1.08 0.25
CA PHE A 38 -0.40 -0.86 1.65
C PHE A 38 -0.58 0.61 2.05
N GLY A 39 -1.11 0.83 3.25
CA GLY A 39 -1.43 2.15 3.79
C GLY A 39 -2.68 2.10 4.66
N PRO A 40 -3.32 3.25 4.93
CA PRO A 40 -2.90 4.61 4.53
C PRO A 40 -1.67 5.11 5.30
N PHE A 41 -0.81 5.90 4.64
CA PHE A 41 0.30 6.64 5.25
C PHE A 41 0.05 8.14 5.21
N LEU A 42 0.59 8.88 6.18
CA LEU A 42 0.45 10.35 6.20
C LEU A 42 1.38 11.01 5.18
N THR A 43 2.56 10.42 4.95
CA THR A 43 3.58 10.97 4.05
C THR A 43 4.20 9.90 3.17
N GLU A 44 4.74 10.30 2.02
CA GLU A 44 5.53 9.43 1.16
C GLU A 44 6.75 8.85 1.89
N ALA A 45 7.47 9.67 2.67
CA ALA A 45 8.65 9.23 3.43
C ALA A 45 8.31 8.17 4.49
N GLU A 46 7.15 8.29 5.14
CA GLU A 46 6.65 7.26 6.04
C GLU A 46 6.42 5.96 5.28
N ALA A 47 5.69 6.01 4.16
CA ALA A 47 5.44 4.84 3.33
C ALA A 47 6.75 4.19 2.88
N ASP A 48 7.70 4.99 2.41
CA ASP A 48 9.01 4.53 1.92
C ASP A 48 9.83 3.83 3.01
N SER A 49 9.74 4.30 4.27
CA SER A 49 10.41 3.66 5.40
C SER A 49 9.93 2.22 5.66
N TYR A 50 8.70 1.88 5.25
CA TYR A 50 8.15 0.53 5.34
C TYR A 50 8.36 -0.30 4.07
N ARG A 51 8.83 0.29 2.97
CA ARG A 51 8.98 -0.36 1.65
C ARG A 51 9.70 -1.69 1.74
N GLN A 52 10.88 -1.69 2.36
CA GLN A 52 11.72 -2.89 2.43
C GLN A 52 11.06 -4.02 3.22
N GLY A 53 10.31 -3.69 4.28
CA GLY A 53 9.56 -4.67 5.06
C GLY A 53 8.51 -5.38 4.21
N TYR A 54 7.65 -4.62 3.54
CA TYR A 54 6.61 -5.20 2.68
C TYR A 54 7.16 -6.01 1.50
N VAL A 55 8.24 -5.53 0.87
CA VAL A 55 8.89 -6.28 -0.22
C VAL A 55 9.45 -7.61 0.30
N SER A 56 10.15 -7.58 1.44
CA SER A 56 10.72 -8.79 2.04
C SER A 56 9.66 -9.80 2.44
N ASP A 57 8.52 -9.34 2.96
CA ASP A 57 7.41 -10.21 3.36
C ASP A 57 6.81 -10.91 2.12
N LEU A 58 6.58 -10.17 1.03
CA LEU A 58 6.05 -10.73 -0.22
C LEU A 58 7.03 -11.71 -0.88
N GLU A 59 8.33 -11.38 -0.89
CA GLU A 59 9.36 -12.27 -1.43
C GLU A 59 9.54 -13.54 -0.59
N ALA A 60 9.39 -13.46 0.73
CA ALA A 60 9.41 -14.63 1.61
C ALA A 60 8.21 -15.56 1.39
N GLU A 61 7.07 -15.03 0.93
CA GLU A 61 5.90 -15.81 0.49
C GLU A 61 6.07 -16.41 -0.92
N GLY A 62 7.17 -16.10 -1.60
CA GLY A 62 7.52 -16.64 -2.92
C GLY A 62 7.06 -15.77 -4.09
N ALA A 63 6.50 -14.59 -3.83
CA ALA A 63 6.14 -13.65 -4.89
C ALA A 63 7.37 -12.87 -5.37
N LYS A 64 7.47 -12.59 -6.67
CA LYS A 64 8.55 -11.77 -7.22
C LYS A 64 8.10 -10.32 -7.35
N VAL A 65 8.67 -9.40 -6.59
CA VAL A 65 8.33 -7.97 -6.73
C VAL A 65 8.96 -7.39 -8.01
N ILE A 66 8.17 -6.73 -8.84
CA ILE A 66 8.60 -6.14 -10.11
C ILE A 66 8.47 -4.62 -10.17
N ASP A 67 7.60 -4.02 -9.34
CA ASP A 67 7.43 -2.57 -9.27
C ASP A 67 6.88 -2.15 -7.90
N VAL A 68 7.28 -0.97 -7.43
CA VAL A 68 6.75 -0.37 -6.19
C VAL A 68 6.53 1.12 -6.39
N LYS A 69 5.28 1.55 -6.30
CA LYS A 69 4.85 2.94 -6.47
C LYS A 69 4.20 3.47 -5.22
N ILE A 70 4.62 4.65 -4.76
CA ILE A 70 3.95 5.38 -3.69
C ILE A 70 3.23 6.56 -4.31
N GLN A 71 1.93 6.69 -4.03
CA GLN A 71 1.10 7.74 -4.62
C GLN A 71 0.10 8.28 -3.60
N GLN A 72 -0.06 9.60 -3.58
CA GLN A 72 -1.16 10.24 -2.84
C GLN A 72 -2.47 9.98 -3.57
N ARG A 73 -3.41 9.28 -2.91
CA ARG A 73 -4.69 8.92 -3.51
C ARG A 73 -5.76 8.59 -2.47
N ARG A 74 -7.01 8.50 -2.93
CA ARG A 74 -8.09 7.86 -2.15
C ARG A 74 -7.79 6.37 -1.92
N LYS A 75 -8.35 5.85 -0.83
CA LYS A 75 -8.31 4.43 -0.50
C LYS A 75 -8.69 3.59 -1.74
N PRO A 76 -7.87 2.60 -2.14
CA PRO A 76 -8.24 1.65 -3.17
C PRO A 76 -9.51 0.87 -2.76
N ASP A 77 -10.39 0.57 -3.73
CA ASP A 77 -11.59 -0.24 -3.49
C ASP A 77 -11.25 -1.71 -3.11
N VAL A 78 -10.11 -2.20 -3.61
CA VAL A 78 -9.53 -3.51 -3.29
C VAL A 78 -8.06 -3.35 -2.90
N LEU A 79 -7.65 -4.04 -1.82
CA LEU A 79 -6.26 -3.98 -1.32
C LEU A 79 -5.34 -5.00 -1.98
N THR A 80 -5.91 -6.05 -2.56
CA THR A 80 -5.20 -7.02 -3.40
C THR A 80 -5.96 -7.10 -4.71
N GLN A 81 -5.27 -6.82 -5.81
CA GLN A 81 -5.85 -6.77 -7.14
C GLN A 81 -5.15 -7.77 -8.05
N ASP A 82 -5.91 -8.72 -8.58
CA ASP A 82 -5.42 -9.70 -9.56
C ASP A 82 -5.19 -9.02 -10.91
N LEU A 83 -3.96 -9.03 -11.40
CA LEU A 83 -3.62 -8.40 -12.68
C LEU A 83 -4.27 -9.13 -13.87
N ALA A 84 -4.54 -10.43 -13.76
CA ALA A 84 -5.23 -11.20 -14.79
C ALA A 84 -6.70 -10.76 -14.96
N THR A 85 -7.30 -10.15 -13.94
CA THR A 85 -8.68 -9.61 -14.02
C THR A 85 -8.77 -8.25 -14.72
N LEU A 86 -7.62 -7.61 -15.01
CA LEU A 86 -7.55 -6.32 -15.70
C LEU A 86 -7.46 -6.43 -17.23
N THR A 87 -7.21 -7.63 -17.77
CA THR A 87 -7.33 -7.85 -19.21
C THR A 87 -8.79 -8.11 -19.58
N PRO A 88 -9.47 -7.26 -20.38
CA PRO A 88 -10.73 -7.67 -20.97
C PRO A 88 -10.45 -8.90 -21.84
N LYS A 89 -11.15 -10.00 -21.55
CA LYS A 89 -11.19 -11.18 -22.42
C LYS A 89 -11.66 -10.68 -23.79
N SER A 90 -10.75 -10.66 -24.77
CA SER A 90 -11.04 -10.26 -26.16
C SER A 90 -12.11 -11.14 -26.78
#